data_AF-A0A7J2L5Z3-F1
#
_entry.id   AF-A0A7J2L5Z3-F1
#
_cell.length_a   1.000
_cell.length_b   1.000
_cell.length_c   1.000
_cell.angle_alpha   90.00
_cell.angle_beta   90.00
_cell.angle_gamma   90.00
#
_symmetry.space_group_name_H-M   'P 1'
#
loop_
_entity.id
_entity.type
_entity.pdbx_description
1 polymer ?
#
loop_
_entity_poly.entity_id
_entity_poly.type
_entity_poly.pdbx_seq_one_letter_code
_entity_poly.pdbx_strand_id
1 'polypeptide(L)'
;MNTKYLVLVILVFSCISVISIHSSPQFENRIVVVLDTYHKPALLNFSKAFEYLNESMNHSVSLYKLNHSLNKSTLSGVAIYIIPPSNKTFSDEEKEIIKSYVRRGGILILMGLDYVKDREFNSDIIILDDVLSSIPLDTTIHFNYTKGLGNTIIDPLSNDSYVHINSSHYTEPLKEFLGDETYNLILESAVLTVETPNVSSEMLIIPPAWVYALSGDGTILYFESGITIFAIEKYGDGYVISLGFSISLSDLVEPNSGSPWIDLGENKDFWLAVIKNSLKLSARMQYQKTYNIILWMAPMVGGIGVFILSIYFIATRPRVAPKKKERKEVKISELLKEMRKTRERK
;
A
#
# COMPACT_ATOMS: atom_id res chain seq x y z
N MET A 1 -35.83 -2.97 38.34
CA MET A 1 -34.42 -2.91 37.90
C MET A 1 -33.70 -1.99 38.87
N ASN A 2 -32.70 -2.47 39.61
CA ASN A 2 -31.96 -1.61 40.55
C ASN A 2 -31.20 -0.58 39.70
N THR A 3 -31.50 0.72 39.87
CA THR A 3 -30.94 1.83 39.06
C THR A 3 -29.42 1.80 38.98
N LYS A 4 -28.75 1.21 39.98
CA LYS A 4 -27.31 0.98 40.03
C LYS A 4 -26.76 0.14 38.85
N TYR A 5 -27.50 -0.86 38.36
CA TYR A 5 -26.99 -1.75 37.29
C TYR A 5 -27.20 -1.18 35.88
N LEU A 6 -28.26 -0.38 35.67
CA LEU A 6 -28.45 0.32 34.39
C LEU A 6 -27.36 1.38 34.19
N VAL A 7 -27.03 2.11 35.26
CA VAL A 7 -25.92 3.09 35.25
C VAL A 7 -24.58 2.39 35.00
N LEU A 8 -24.36 1.19 35.54
CA LEU A 8 -23.15 0.40 35.28
C LEU A 8 -23.05 -0.03 33.81
N VAL A 9 -24.14 -0.48 33.19
CA VAL A 9 -24.14 -0.88 31.77
C VAL A 9 -23.90 0.32 30.86
N ILE A 10 -24.52 1.46 31.15
CA ILE A 10 -24.28 2.71 30.41
C ILE A 10 -22.83 3.18 30.61
N LEU A 11 -22.28 3.10 31.82
CA LEU A 11 -20.89 3.44 32.11
C LEU A 11 -19.90 2.52 31.37
N VAL A 12 -20.15 1.21 31.37
CA VAL A 12 -19.31 0.24 30.66
C VAL A 12 -19.40 0.47 29.14
N PHE A 13 -20.58 0.73 28.58
CA PHE A 13 -20.72 1.06 27.16
C PHE A 13 -20.09 2.42 26.81
N SER A 14 -20.20 3.43 27.68
CA SER A 14 -19.52 4.72 27.51
C SER A 14 -18.01 4.58 27.65
N CYS A 15 -17.52 3.72 28.54
CA CYS A 15 -16.09 3.44 28.66
C CYS A 15 -15.57 2.69 27.44
N ILE A 16 -16.31 1.71 26.89
CA ILE A 16 -15.91 1.00 25.67
C ILE A 16 -15.89 1.94 24.45
N SER A 17 -16.87 2.85 24.34
CA SER A 17 -16.90 3.84 23.26
C SER A 17 -15.86 4.95 23.43
N VAL A 18 -15.52 5.36 24.65
CA VAL A 18 -14.41 6.30 24.92
C VAL A 18 -13.04 5.65 24.72
N ILE A 19 -12.86 4.37 25.11
CA ILE A 19 -11.60 3.63 24.91
C ILE A 19 -11.31 3.40 23.41
N SER A 20 -12.35 3.24 22.58
CA SER A 20 -12.20 3.17 21.11
C SER A 20 -11.98 4.52 20.42
N ILE A 21 -12.29 5.65 21.05
CA ILE A 21 -12.09 6.99 20.48
C ILE A 21 -10.78 7.64 20.97
N HIS A 22 -10.22 7.19 22.10
CA HIS A 22 -9.03 7.79 22.72
C HIS A 22 -7.74 6.97 22.65
N SER A 23 -7.74 5.86 21.92
CA SER A 23 -6.50 5.22 21.47
C SER A 23 -6.36 5.40 19.95
N SER A 24 -6.10 6.64 19.52
CA SER A 24 -5.12 6.75 18.43
C SER A 24 -3.85 6.17 19.04
N PRO A 25 -3.34 5.00 18.60
CA PRO A 25 -2.01 4.63 19.02
C PRO A 25 -1.14 5.80 18.58
N GLN A 26 -0.58 6.52 19.55
CA GLN A 26 0.69 7.18 19.37
C GLN A 26 1.67 6.04 19.09
N PHE A 27 1.62 5.47 17.88
CA PHE A 27 2.83 4.95 17.30
C PHE A 27 3.74 6.17 17.30
N GLU A 28 4.81 6.12 18.09
CA GLU A 28 6.01 6.85 17.72
C GLU A 28 6.22 6.52 16.24
N ASN A 29 5.87 7.47 15.36
CA ASN A 29 5.61 7.24 13.93
C ASN A 29 6.93 6.94 13.20
N ARG A 30 7.61 5.86 13.55
CA ARG A 30 8.81 5.40 12.87
C ARG A 30 8.39 4.78 11.55
N ILE A 31 8.82 5.39 10.46
CA ILE A 31 8.63 4.91 9.10
C ILE A 31 9.73 3.88 8.83
N VAL A 32 9.35 2.62 8.77
CA VAL A 32 10.28 1.52 8.50
C VAL A 32 10.45 1.38 6.98
N VAL A 33 11.66 1.57 6.51
CA VAL A 33 12.08 1.36 5.13
C VAL A 33 12.99 0.15 5.07
N VAL A 34 12.71 -0.79 4.18
CA VAL A 34 13.54 -1.98 3.96
C VAL A 34 14.17 -1.91 2.57
N LEU A 35 15.49 -1.96 2.50
CA LEU A 35 16.27 -2.07 1.27
C LEU A 35 16.72 -3.53 1.07
N ASP A 36 16.39 -4.10 -0.08
CA ASP A 36 16.84 -5.45 -0.42
C ASP A 36 18.34 -5.50 -0.68
N THR A 37 19.05 -6.33 0.09
CA THR A 37 20.47 -6.64 -0.12
C THR A 37 20.72 -8.12 -0.34
N TYR A 38 19.69 -8.95 -0.27
CA TYR A 38 19.75 -10.39 -0.44
C TYR A 38 19.85 -10.76 -1.92
N HIS A 39 19.22 -9.97 -2.79
CA HIS A 39 19.14 -10.21 -4.23
C HIS A 39 20.36 -9.70 -5.02
N LYS A 40 21.53 -9.65 -4.37
CA LYS A 40 22.81 -9.24 -4.96
C LYS A 40 22.71 -7.92 -5.74
N PRO A 41 22.40 -6.82 -5.04
CA PRO A 41 22.28 -5.52 -5.69
C PRO A 41 23.58 -5.11 -6.39
N ALA A 42 23.45 -4.60 -7.61
CA ALA A 42 24.54 -3.97 -8.35
C ALA A 42 24.90 -2.59 -7.77
N LEU A 43 23.90 -1.87 -7.24
CA LEU A 43 24.07 -0.53 -6.68
C LEU A 43 23.41 -0.43 -5.29
N LEU A 44 24.15 0.08 -4.30
CA LEU A 44 23.66 0.26 -2.92
C LEU A 44 24.02 1.63 -2.31
N ASN A 45 24.68 2.49 -3.06
CA ASN A 45 25.16 3.80 -2.63
C ASN A 45 24.00 4.80 -2.59
N PHE A 46 23.04 4.63 -1.68
CA PHE A 46 21.87 5.50 -1.53
C PHE A 46 21.83 6.20 -0.17
N SER A 47 22.98 6.32 0.50
CA SER A 47 23.03 6.83 1.88
C SER A 47 22.50 8.26 1.99
N LYS A 48 22.85 9.14 1.05
CA LYS A 48 22.33 10.52 0.98
C LYS A 48 20.83 10.55 0.74
N ALA A 49 20.31 9.71 -0.16
CA ALA A 49 18.87 9.64 -0.44
C ALA A 49 18.06 9.33 0.83
N PHE A 50 18.57 8.43 1.66
CA PHE A 50 17.95 8.10 2.93
C PHE A 50 18.23 9.12 4.03
N GLU A 51 19.39 9.77 4.04
CA GLU A 51 19.70 10.87 4.95
C GLU A 51 18.74 12.05 4.71
N TYR A 52 18.62 12.52 3.48
CA TYR A 52 17.67 13.57 3.10
C TYR A 52 16.24 13.18 3.44
N LEU A 53 15.84 11.94 3.17
CA LEU A 53 14.51 11.46 3.53
C LEU A 53 14.28 11.53 5.04
N ASN A 54 15.24 11.04 5.83
CA ASN A 54 15.14 11.00 7.28
C ASN A 54 15.09 12.41 7.89
N GLU A 55 15.97 13.32 7.44
CA GLU A 55 15.97 14.73 7.85
C GLU A 55 14.63 15.40 7.52
N SER A 56 14.13 15.19 6.31
CA SER A 56 12.88 15.79 5.84
C SER A 56 11.62 15.29 6.57
N MET A 57 11.78 14.24 7.38
CA MET A 57 10.74 13.56 8.17
C MET A 57 11.06 13.61 9.68
N ASN A 58 11.83 14.60 10.13
CA ASN A 58 12.18 14.80 11.55
C ASN A 58 12.82 13.57 12.22
N HIS A 59 13.72 12.90 11.51
CA HIS A 59 14.44 11.71 11.97
C HIS A 59 13.55 10.51 12.34
N SER A 60 12.38 10.41 11.72
CA SER A 60 11.42 9.33 11.97
C SER A 60 11.63 8.11 11.06
N VAL A 61 12.58 8.15 10.12
CA VAL A 61 12.80 7.08 9.15
C VAL A 61 13.87 6.12 9.66
N SER A 62 13.56 4.82 9.63
CA SER A 62 14.50 3.75 10.00
C SER A 62 14.75 2.87 8.78
N LEU A 63 15.99 2.86 8.29
CA LEU A 63 16.42 2.03 7.18
C LEU A 63 16.97 0.68 7.68
N TYR A 64 16.41 -0.40 7.17
CA TYR A 64 16.88 -1.76 7.41
C TYR A 64 17.34 -2.40 6.11
N LYS A 65 18.43 -3.18 6.16
CA LYS A 65 18.92 -3.96 5.03
C LYS A 65 18.44 -5.39 5.17
N LEU A 66 17.65 -5.86 4.19
CA LEU A 66 17.20 -7.24 4.14
C LEU A 66 18.30 -8.10 3.53
N ASN A 67 18.88 -9.01 4.31
CA ASN A 67 19.99 -9.87 3.91
C ASN A 67 19.61 -11.36 3.82
N HIS A 68 18.32 -11.67 3.85
CA HIS A 68 17.76 -13.01 3.75
C HIS A 68 16.53 -13.00 2.82
N SER A 69 16.13 -14.19 2.37
CA SER A 69 14.96 -14.37 1.52
C SER A 69 13.68 -13.90 2.22
N LEU A 70 12.72 -13.36 1.46
CA LEU A 70 11.46 -12.89 2.03
C LEU A 70 10.63 -14.05 2.58
N ASN A 71 10.04 -13.82 3.75
CA ASN A 71 9.00 -14.69 4.31
C ASN A 71 7.73 -13.86 4.61
N LYS A 72 6.64 -14.56 4.97
CA LYS A 72 5.32 -13.95 5.20
C LYS A 72 5.31 -12.83 6.24
N SER A 73 6.27 -12.79 7.17
CA SER A 73 6.37 -11.76 8.21
C SER A 73 7.39 -10.66 7.91
N THR A 74 8.26 -10.83 6.89
CA THR A 74 9.40 -9.92 6.66
C THR A 74 8.95 -8.49 6.37
N LEU A 75 7.87 -8.33 5.60
CA LEU A 75 7.33 -7.02 5.23
C LEU A 75 6.20 -6.55 6.16
N SER A 76 6.01 -7.20 7.31
CA SER A 76 5.00 -6.77 8.29
C SER A 76 5.46 -5.51 9.01
N GLY A 77 4.65 -4.45 8.96
CA GLY A 77 4.99 -3.15 9.58
C GLY A 77 6.02 -2.34 8.78
N VAL A 78 6.41 -2.80 7.59
CA VAL A 78 7.29 -2.08 6.68
C VAL A 78 6.47 -1.11 5.85
N ALA A 79 6.81 0.18 5.90
CA ALA A 79 6.11 1.20 5.12
C ALA A 79 6.53 1.19 3.66
N ILE A 80 7.84 1.00 3.41
CA ILE A 80 8.42 1.01 2.07
C ILE A 80 9.39 -0.15 1.93
N TYR A 81 9.23 -0.93 0.86
CA TYR A 81 10.19 -1.94 0.44
C TYR A 81 10.83 -1.53 -0.89
N ILE A 82 12.15 -1.50 -0.91
CA ILE A 82 12.94 -1.02 -2.04
C ILE A 82 13.74 -2.20 -2.59
N ILE A 83 13.55 -2.48 -3.87
CA ILE A 83 14.36 -3.42 -4.63
C ILE A 83 15.32 -2.59 -5.50
N PRO A 84 16.60 -2.45 -5.10
CA PRO A 84 17.63 -1.80 -5.89
C PRO A 84 17.93 -2.60 -7.17
N PRO A 85 18.72 -2.07 -8.11
CA PRO A 85 19.19 -2.83 -9.27
C PRO A 85 19.85 -4.12 -8.80
N SER A 86 19.34 -5.29 -9.22
CA SER A 86 19.64 -6.59 -8.60
C SER A 86 20.13 -7.62 -9.61
N ASN A 87 20.91 -8.61 -9.15
CA ASN A 87 21.53 -9.65 -9.97
C ASN A 87 21.16 -11.09 -9.52
N LYS A 88 20.16 -11.23 -8.65
CA LYS A 88 19.63 -12.53 -8.24
C LYS A 88 18.10 -12.54 -8.36
N THR A 89 17.59 -13.60 -8.97
CA THR A 89 16.16 -13.80 -9.20
C THR A 89 15.39 -13.97 -7.89
N PHE A 90 14.12 -13.56 -7.92
CA PHE A 90 13.14 -13.75 -6.86
C PHE A 90 12.39 -15.06 -7.12
N SER A 91 12.15 -15.84 -6.07
CA SER A 91 11.29 -17.02 -6.17
C SER A 91 9.81 -16.64 -6.30
N ASP A 92 8.98 -17.54 -6.81
CA ASP A 92 7.53 -17.32 -6.92
C ASP A 92 6.87 -17.02 -5.58
N GLU A 93 7.38 -17.61 -4.50
CA GLU A 93 6.93 -17.37 -3.13
C GLU A 93 7.25 -15.94 -2.67
N GLU A 94 8.44 -15.43 -3.00
CA GLU A 94 8.84 -14.05 -2.72
C GLU A 94 7.99 -13.07 -3.52
N LYS A 95 7.76 -13.35 -4.82
CA LYS A 95 6.89 -12.55 -5.69
C LYS A 95 5.46 -12.46 -5.15
N GLU A 96 4.88 -13.56 -4.67
CA GLU A 96 3.56 -13.56 -4.02
C GLU A 96 3.55 -12.81 -2.67
N ILE A 97 4.64 -12.84 -1.91
CA ILE A 97 4.78 -12.02 -0.68
C ILE A 97 4.79 -10.53 -1.05
N ILE A 98 5.56 -10.13 -2.06
CA ILE A 98 5.67 -8.73 -2.53
C ILE A 98 4.31 -8.24 -3.03
N LYS A 99 3.67 -9.00 -3.93
CA LYS A 99 2.32 -8.72 -4.42
C LYS A 99 1.32 -8.57 -3.29
N SER A 100 1.32 -9.50 -2.34
CA SER A 100 0.41 -9.40 -1.20
C SER A 100 0.75 -8.26 -0.24
N TYR A 101 2.01 -7.83 -0.17
CA TYR A 101 2.45 -6.66 0.60
C TYR A 101 1.89 -5.37 0.01
N VAL A 102 2.09 -5.15 -1.29
CA VAL A 102 1.59 -3.95 -1.99
C VAL A 102 0.07 -3.90 -1.92
N ARG A 103 -0.61 -5.02 -2.22
CA ARG A 103 -2.08 -5.10 -2.16
C ARG A 103 -2.66 -4.63 -0.81
N ARG A 104 -1.91 -4.82 0.29
CA ARG A 104 -2.33 -4.45 1.66
C ARG A 104 -1.98 -3.01 2.08
N GLY A 105 -1.39 -2.20 1.20
CA GLY A 105 -1.01 -0.82 1.49
C GLY A 105 0.49 -0.55 1.50
N GLY A 106 1.32 -1.55 1.24
CA GLY A 106 2.76 -1.39 1.13
C GLY A 106 3.17 -0.56 -0.08
N ILE A 107 4.29 0.16 0.03
CA ILE A 107 4.89 0.89 -1.08
C ILE A 107 6.09 0.09 -1.57
N LEU A 108 6.03 -0.41 -2.80
CA LEU A 108 7.14 -1.07 -3.48
C LEU A 108 7.84 -0.08 -4.39
N ILE A 109 9.16 0.00 -4.30
CA ILE A 109 9.99 0.79 -5.21
C ILE A 109 10.95 -0.14 -5.93
N LEU A 110 10.81 -0.21 -7.25
CA LEU A 110 11.69 -0.96 -8.15
C LEU A 110 12.63 0.02 -8.84
N MET A 111 13.92 -0.13 -8.58
CA MET A 111 14.96 0.77 -9.04
C MET A 111 15.76 0.10 -10.16
N GLY A 112 15.55 0.54 -11.40
CA GLY A 112 16.25 0.07 -12.59
C GLY A 112 17.56 0.81 -12.85
N LEU A 113 18.51 0.10 -13.46
CA LEU A 113 19.79 0.64 -13.89
C LEU A 113 20.02 0.23 -15.34
N ASP A 114 20.52 1.17 -16.12
CA ASP A 114 20.87 0.94 -17.51
C ASP A 114 22.16 0.12 -17.62
N TYR A 115 22.42 -0.43 -18.80
CA TYR A 115 23.69 -1.08 -19.06
C TYR A 115 24.68 -0.12 -19.71
N VAL A 116 25.80 0.09 -19.04
CA VAL A 116 26.95 0.79 -19.62
C VAL A 116 28.11 -0.16 -19.74
N LYS A 117 28.65 -0.27 -20.95
CA LYS A 117 29.83 -1.08 -21.24
C LYS A 117 31.00 -0.60 -20.36
N ASP A 118 31.75 -1.55 -19.82
CA ASP A 118 32.92 -1.32 -18.97
C ASP A 118 32.62 -0.69 -17.58
N ARG A 119 31.34 -0.48 -17.23
CA ARG A 119 30.92 -0.16 -15.85
C ARG A 119 31.06 -1.39 -14.95
N GLU A 120 31.65 -1.21 -13.77
CA GLU A 120 31.90 -2.29 -12.82
C GLU A 120 30.62 -2.87 -12.17
N PHE A 121 29.54 -2.08 -12.15
CA PHE A 121 28.26 -2.44 -11.56
C PHE A 121 27.14 -2.34 -12.59
N ASN A 122 26.81 -3.45 -13.23
CA ASN A 122 25.64 -3.57 -14.10
C ASN A 122 24.64 -4.53 -13.45
N SER A 123 23.34 -4.26 -13.63
CA SER A 123 22.27 -5.16 -13.18
C SER A 123 21.66 -5.96 -14.33
N ASP A 124 21.25 -7.18 -14.06
CA ASP A 124 20.34 -7.94 -14.91
C ASP A 124 18.93 -7.40 -14.74
N ILE A 125 18.53 -6.52 -15.66
CA ILE A 125 17.26 -5.79 -15.60
C ILE A 125 16.04 -6.72 -15.72
N ILE A 126 16.21 -7.93 -16.29
CA ILE A 126 15.15 -8.94 -16.39
C ILE A 126 14.64 -9.30 -14.99
N ILE A 127 15.51 -9.26 -13.98
CA ILE A 127 15.14 -9.62 -12.61
C ILE A 127 14.10 -8.64 -12.04
N LEU A 128 14.24 -7.34 -12.34
CA LEU A 128 13.27 -6.34 -11.92
C LEU A 128 11.97 -6.46 -12.73
N ASP A 129 12.09 -6.75 -14.02
CA ASP A 129 10.93 -6.94 -14.90
C ASP A 129 10.10 -8.20 -14.51
N ASP A 130 10.74 -9.29 -14.10
CA ASP A 130 10.07 -10.49 -13.57
C ASP A 130 9.30 -10.20 -12.27
N VAL A 131 9.85 -9.36 -11.38
CA VAL A 131 9.12 -8.94 -10.18
C VAL A 131 7.94 -8.03 -10.56
N LEU A 132 8.16 -7.04 -11.43
CA LEU A 132 7.13 -6.10 -11.85
C LEU A 132 5.95 -6.81 -12.53
N SER A 133 6.24 -7.69 -13.49
CA SER A 133 5.24 -8.47 -14.23
C SER A 133 4.44 -9.46 -13.37
N SER A 134 4.95 -9.84 -12.20
CA SER A 134 4.22 -10.69 -11.24
C SER A 134 3.08 -9.96 -10.52
N ILE A 135 3.10 -8.62 -10.54
CA ILE A 135 2.09 -7.78 -9.93
C ILE A 135 1.03 -7.46 -11.01
N PRO A 136 -0.24 -7.84 -10.82
CA PRO A 136 -1.29 -7.59 -11.79
C PRO A 136 -1.75 -6.14 -11.70
N LEU A 137 -0.95 -5.27 -12.32
CA LEU A 137 -1.23 -3.87 -12.57
C LEU A 137 -2.30 -3.72 -13.67
N ASP A 138 -3.05 -2.62 -13.64
CA ASP A 138 -4.02 -2.26 -14.68
C ASP A 138 -3.29 -1.87 -15.98
N THR A 139 -2.14 -1.22 -15.84
CA THR A 139 -1.25 -0.83 -16.93
C THR A 139 -0.04 -1.76 -16.98
N THR A 140 0.30 -2.26 -18.17
CA THR A 140 1.49 -3.11 -18.33
C THR A 140 2.73 -2.23 -18.37
N ILE A 141 3.57 -2.31 -17.34
CA ILE A 141 4.84 -1.59 -17.23
C ILE A 141 5.99 -2.60 -17.31
N HIS A 142 6.98 -2.30 -18.16
CA HIS A 142 8.17 -3.12 -18.34
C HIS A 142 9.46 -2.32 -18.27
N PHE A 143 10.51 -2.93 -17.73
CA PHE A 143 11.86 -2.46 -18.00
C PHE A 143 12.28 -2.94 -19.37
N ASN A 144 12.69 -2.02 -20.24
CA ASN A 144 13.03 -2.35 -21.62
C ASN A 144 14.52 -2.73 -21.72
N TYR A 145 14.78 -3.85 -22.41
CA TYR A 145 16.11 -4.44 -22.46
C TYR A 145 16.41 -5.15 -23.77
N THR A 146 17.69 -5.28 -24.07
CA THR A 146 18.19 -6.07 -25.19
C THR A 146 19.13 -7.14 -24.67
N LYS A 147 18.81 -8.42 -24.91
CA LYS A 147 19.61 -9.57 -24.44
C LYS A 147 19.88 -9.54 -22.92
N GLY A 148 18.91 -9.07 -22.13
CA GLY A 148 18.98 -8.93 -20.68
C GLY A 148 19.74 -7.71 -20.15
N LEU A 149 20.20 -6.83 -21.04
CA LEU A 149 20.87 -5.59 -20.69
C LEU A 149 19.89 -4.43 -20.79
N GLY A 150 19.76 -3.62 -19.73
CA GLY A 150 18.90 -2.44 -19.72
C GLY A 150 19.32 -1.46 -20.79
N ASN A 151 18.37 -1.01 -21.62
CA ASN A 151 18.66 -0.01 -22.64
C ASN A 151 18.80 1.37 -21.98
N THR A 152 19.83 2.14 -22.37
CA THR A 152 20.12 3.48 -21.82
C THR A 152 19.42 4.53 -22.67
N ILE A 153 18.76 5.50 -22.04
CA ILE A 153 18.24 6.68 -22.76
C ILE A 153 19.35 7.71 -22.94
N ILE A 154 19.48 8.22 -24.17
CA ILE A 154 20.43 9.26 -24.54
C ILE A 154 19.65 10.48 -25.04
N ASP A 155 19.97 11.64 -24.48
CA ASP A 155 19.55 12.92 -25.05
C ASP A 155 20.66 13.47 -25.97
N PRO A 156 20.49 13.44 -27.30
CA PRO A 156 21.52 13.93 -28.22
C PRO A 156 21.67 15.47 -28.21
N LEU A 157 20.71 16.19 -27.64
CA LEU A 157 20.71 17.66 -27.62
C LEU A 157 21.29 18.21 -26.32
N SER A 158 21.53 17.38 -25.31
CA SER A 158 22.21 17.77 -24.08
C SER A 158 23.72 17.63 -24.21
N ASN A 159 24.46 18.55 -23.59
CA ASN A 159 25.93 18.53 -23.63
C ASN A 159 26.53 17.35 -22.85
N ASP A 160 25.78 16.83 -21.87
CA ASP A 160 26.17 15.75 -20.97
C ASP A 160 25.59 14.39 -21.40
N SER A 161 24.78 14.36 -22.47
CA SER A 161 24.01 13.19 -22.93
C SER A 161 22.99 12.64 -21.93
N TYR A 162 22.81 13.30 -20.78
CA TYR A 162 21.82 12.95 -19.77
C TYR A 162 20.45 13.43 -20.18
N VAL A 163 19.42 12.81 -19.62
CA VAL A 163 18.03 13.19 -19.86
C VAL A 163 17.66 14.34 -18.93
N HIS A 164 17.27 15.47 -19.52
CA HIS A 164 16.80 16.64 -18.78
C HIS A 164 15.28 16.68 -18.77
N ILE A 165 14.69 16.62 -17.58
CA ILE A 165 13.24 16.65 -17.36
C ILE A 165 12.84 18.01 -16.82
N ASN A 166 11.68 18.49 -17.24
CA ASN A 166 11.07 19.72 -16.75
C ASN A 166 9.54 19.54 -16.65
N SER A 167 8.82 20.59 -16.26
CA SER A 167 7.36 20.56 -16.05
C SER A 167 6.51 19.98 -17.20
N SER A 168 6.95 20.07 -18.47
CA SER A 168 6.17 19.55 -19.61
C SER A 168 6.22 18.03 -19.77
N HIS A 169 7.13 17.37 -19.07
CA HIS A 169 7.39 15.93 -19.16
C HIS A 169 6.58 15.11 -18.14
N TYR A 170 5.95 15.79 -17.18
CA TYR A 170 5.08 15.17 -16.18
C TYR A 170 3.67 15.09 -16.74
N THR A 171 3.09 13.89 -16.65
CA THR A 171 1.64 13.69 -16.84
C THR A 171 0.84 14.40 -15.75
N GLU A 172 -0.36 14.88 -16.08
CA GLU A 172 -1.22 15.60 -15.11
C GLU A 172 -1.52 14.78 -13.84
N PRO A 173 -1.86 13.47 -13.92
CA PRO A 173 -2.05 12.65 -12.73
C PRO A 173 -0.82 12.59 -11.82
N LEU A 174 0.39 12.59 -12.39
CA LEU A 174 1.62 12.62 -11.60
C LEU A 174 1.82 13.98 -10.93
N LYS A 175 1.49 15.09 -11.60
CA LYS A 175 1.54 16.42 -10.97
C LYS A 175 0.58 16.51 -9.79
N GLU A 176 -0.66 16.07 -9.96
CA GLU A 176 -1.65 16.02 -8.88
C GLU A 176 -1.15 15.16 -7.70
N PHE A 177 -0.55 14.00 -8.00
CA PHE A 177 0.06 13.13 -6.98
C PHE A 177 1.18 13.83 -6.21
N LEU A 178 1.99 14.64 -6.90
CA LEU A 178 3.10 15.40 -6.32
C LEU A 178 2.65 16.70 -5.63
N GLY A 179 1.35 17.03 -5.64
CA GLY A 179 0.81 18.25 -5.02
C GLY A 179 0.91 19.47 -5.93
N ASP A 180 0.73 19.28 -7.23
CA ASP A 180 0.83 20.29 -8.30
C ASP A 180 2.24 20.87 -8.47
N GLU A 181 3.25 20.19 -7.94
CA GLU A 181 4.67 20.51 -8.09
C GLU A 181 5.32 19.69 -9.23
N THR A 182 6.32 20.29 -9.87
CA THR A 182 7.17 19.63 -10.88
C THR A 182 8.62 19.97 -10.61
N TYR A 183 9.53 19.10 -11.02
CA TYR A 183 10.95 19.21 -10.72
C TYR A 183 11.78 19.16 -12.00
N ASN A 184 12.90 19.88 -12.03
CA ASN A 184 13.85 19.86 -13.11
C ASN A 184 14.92 18.80 -12.82
N LEU A 185 14.82 17.65 -13.49
CA LEU A 185 15.68 16.50 -13.21
C LEU A 185 16.81 16.41 -14.22
N ILE A 186 17.97 15.92 -13.77
CA ILE A 186 19.11 15.58 -14.62
C ILE A 186 19.41 14.11 -14.36
N LEU A 187 19.15 13.27 -15.37
CA LEU A 187 19.03 11.83 -15.15
C LEU A 187 19.87 11.02 -16.14
N GLU A 188 20.61 10.06 -15.61
CA GLU A 188 21.01 8.87 -16.38
C GLU A 188 19.99 7.76 -16.09
N SER A 189 19.34 7.26 -17.16
CA SER A 189 18.15 6.43 -17.06
C SER A 189 18.16 5.23 -17.98
N ALA A 190 17.73 4.09 -17.44
CA ALA A 190 17.20 2.99 -18.20
C ALA A 190 15.85 3.35 -18.83
N VAL A 191 15.46 2.58 -19.83
CA VAL A 191 14.15 2.68 -20.46
C VAL A 191 13.11 1.88 -19.68
N LEU A 192 11.98 2.52 -19.38
CA LEU A 192 10.73 1.84 -19.06
C LEU A 192 9.79 1.96 -20.28
N THR A 193 8.96 0.95 -20.49
CA THR A 193 7.87 0.97 -21.47
C THR A 193 6.54 0.72 -20.80
N VAL A 194 5.54 1.46 -21.24
CA VAL A 194 4.18 1.39 -20.72
C VAL A 194 3.21 1.11 -21.87
N GLU A 195 2.47 0.00 -21.76
CA GLU A 195 1.42 -0.36 -22.70
C GLU A 195 0.06 0.09 -22.14
N THR A 196 -0.42 1.24 -22.62
CA THR A 196 -1.71 1.81 -22.23
C THR A 196 -2.40 2.44 -23.45
N PRO A 197 -3.74 2.37 -23.55
CA PRO A 197 -4.47 3.11 -24.57
C PRO A 197 -4.35 4.63 -24.42
N ASN A 198 -4.02 5.14 -23.22
CA ASN A 198 -3.89 6.57 -22.98
C ASN A 198 -2.76 6.90 -21.99
N VAL A 199 -1.57 7.22 -22.52
CA VAL A 199 -0.38 7.58 -21.71
C VAL A 199 -0.66 8.79 -20.80
N SER A 200 -1.53 9.71 -21.21
CA SER A 200 -1.82 10.93 -20.44
C SER A 200 -2.65 10.71 -19.18
N SER A 201 -3.31 9.55 -19.03
CA SER A 201 -4.08 9.20 -17.82
C SER A 201 -3.26 8.47 -16.75
N GLU A 202 -2.02 8.12 -17.06
CA GLU A 202 -1.14 7.38 -16.16
C GLU A 202 -0.21 8.34 -15.38
N MET A 203 0.31 7.92 -14.22
CA MET A 203 1.28 8.73 -13.44
C MET A 203 2.72 8.46 -13.92
N LEU A 204 3.13 9.14 -14.99
CA LEU A 204 4.40 8.92 -15.69
C LEU A 204 5.25 10.19 -15.82
N ILE A 205 6.57 9.99 -15.96
CA ILE A 205 7.49 10.98 -16.54
C ILE A 205 7.89 10.49 -17.94
N ILE A 206 7.47 11.25 -18.96
CA ILE A 206 7.74 10.96 -20.36
C ILE A 206 9.04 11.70 -20.73
N PRO A 207 10.08 11.02 -21.23
CA PRO A 207 11.30 11.71 -21.63
C PRO A 207 11.06 12.62 -22.86
N PRO A 208 11.95 13.57 -23.16
CA PRO A 208 11.81 14.43 -24.32
C PRO A 208 11.69 13.64 -25.63
N ALA A 209 10.89 14.13 -26.58
CA ALA A 209 10.58 13.38 -27.81
C ALA A 209 11.77 13.12 -28.75
N TRP A 210 12.89 13.82 -28.54
CA TRP A 210 14.12 13.68 -29.34
C TRP A 210 15.14 12.70 -28.74
N VAL A 211 14.86 12.11 -27.57
CA VAL A 211 15.73 11.07 -27.02
C VAL A 211 15.64 9.80 -27.85
N TYR A 212 16.69 8.99 -27.80
CA TYR A 212 16.68 7.61 -28.29
C TYR A 212 17.23 6.69 -27.21
N ALA A 213 17.05 5.38 -27.36
CA ALA A 213 17.73 4.44 -26.49
C ALA A 213 18.90 3.75 -27.18
N LEU A 214 19.95 3.48 -26.43
CA LEU A 214 21.08 2.66 -26.84
C LEU A 214 20.95 1.30 -26.15
N SER A 215 20.96 0.24 -26.93
CA SER A 215 21.04 -1.12 -26.39
C SER A 215 22.45 -1.42 -25.88
N GLY A 216 22.57 -2.46 -25.03
CA GLY A 216 23.88 -2.87 -24.53
C GLY A 216 24.88 -3.37 -25.59
N ASP A 217 24.43 -3.63 -26.83
CA ASP A 217 25.30 -3.91 -27.98
C ASP A 217 25.56 -2.70 -28.89
N GLY A 218 25.10 -1.51 -28.50
CA GLY A 218 25.31 -0.24 -29.21
C GLY A 218 24.31 0.04 -30.33
N THR A 219 23.24 -0.75 -30.45
CA THR A 219 22.16 -0.51 -31.41
C THR A 219 21.30 0.66 -30.94
N ILE A 220 21.00 1.58 -31.85
CA ILE A 220 20.09 2.70 -31.58
C ILE A 220 18.64 2.23 -31.77
N LEU A 221 17.82 2.47 -30.76
CA LEU A 221 16.40 2.13 -30.72
C LEU A 221 15.57 3.41 -30.64
N TYR A 222 14.58 3.49 -31.52
CA TYR A 222 13.57 4.55 -31.53
C TYR A 222 12.24 3.97 -31.07
N PHE A 223 11.53 4.71 -30.23
CA PHE A 223 10.21 4.32 -29.72
C PHE A 223 9.15 5.20 -30.36
N GLU A 224 8.16 4.59 -31.00
CA GLU A 224 7.03 5.31 -31.58
C GLU A 224 6.07 5.83 -30.50
N SER A 225 5.94 5.11 -29.38
CA SER A 225 5.13 5.49 -28.23
C SER A 225 5.49 4.66 -26.98
N GLY A 226 4.95 5.03 -25.82
CA GLY A 226 5.01 4.22 -24.60
C GLY A 226 6.33 4.29 -23.82
N ILE A 227 7.34 5.01 -24.32
CA ILE A 227 8.59 5.23 -23.58
C ILE A 227 8.34 6.12 -22.35
N THR A 228 8.88 5.70 -21.20
CA THR A 228 8.88 6.45 -19.96
C THR A 228 10.18 6.16 -19.18
N ILE A 229 10.45 6.95 -18.15
CA ILE A 229 11.57 6.75 -17.22
C ILE A 229 11.12 6.58 -15.77
N PHE A 230 9.84 6.86 -15.51
CA PHE A 230 9.24 6.78 -14.19
C PHE A 230 7.76 6.45 -14.32
N ALA A 231 7.27 5.55 -13.47
CA ALA A 231 5.86 5.24 -13.38
C ALA A 231 5.48 4.98 -11.93
N ILE A 232 4.31 5.49 -11.53
CA ILE A 232 3.63 5.09 -10.30
C ILE A 232 2.32 4.44 -10.70
N GLU A 233 2.03 3.29 -10.11
CA GLU A 233 0.73 2.67 -10.26
C GLU A 233 0.20 2.18 -8.93
N LYS A 234 -1.12 2.29 -8.76
CA LYS A 234 -1.80 1.81 -7.56
C LYS A 234 -2.12 0.32 -7.73
N TYR A 235 -1.81 -0.47 -6.70
CA TYR A 235 -2.23 -1.87 -6.64
C TYR A 235 -2.83 -2.20 -5.28
N GLY A 236 -4.14 -2.50 -5.28
CA GLY A 236 -4.91 -2.64 -4.05
C GLY A 236 -4.91 -1.34 -3.23
N ASP A 237 -4.47 -1.42 -1.98
CA ASP A 237 -4.34 -0.26 -1.09
C ASP A 237 -2.94 0.41 -1.16
N GLY A 238 -2.00 -0.14 -1.94
CA GLY A 238 -0.60 0.31 -2.00
C GLY A 238 -0.17 0.85 -3.36
N TYR A 239 1.13 1.08 -3.51
CA TYR A 239 1.73 1.64 -4.72
C TYR A 239 2.92 0.80 -5.19
N VAL A 240 3.06 0.67 -6.51
CA VAL A 240 4.26 0.22 -7.19
C VAL A 240 4.88 1.43 -7.87
N ILE A 241 6.14 1.72 -7.55
CA ILE A 241 6.91 2.81 -8.12
C ILE A 241 8.06 2.19 -8.91
N SER A 242 8.08 2.39 -10.21
CA SER A 242 9.12 1.90 -11.10
C SER A 242 9.92 3.10 -11.61
N LEU A 243 11.23 3.11 -11.37
CA LEU A 243 12.13 4.18 -11.80
C LEU A 243 13.30 3.60 -12.60
N GLY A 244 13.60 4.19 -13.75
CA GLY A 244 14.70 3.78 -14.61
C GLY A 244 16.07 4.36 -14.22
N PHE A 245 16.11 5.33 -13.31
CA PHE A 245 17.30 6.17 -13.07
C PHE A 245 17.89 6.00 -11.67
N SER A 246 18.20 4.76 -11.27
CA SER A 246 18.75 4.48 -9.93
C SER A 246 20.03 5.25 -9.65
N ILE A 247 20.95 5.34 -10.61
CA ILE A 247 22.22 6.03 -10.44
C ILE A 247 22.01 7.51 -10.08
N SER A 248 20.98 8.14 -10.64
CA SER A 248 20.60 9.53 -10.41
C SER A 248 20.11 9.81 -8.98
N LEU A 249 19.81 8.77 -8.20
CA LEU A 249 19.45 8.84 -6.78
C LEU A 249 20.59 8.42 -5.85
N SER A 250 21.78 8.14 -6.40
CA SER A 250 22.90 7.57 -5.65
C SER A 250 23.89 8.63 -5.14
N ASP A 251 24.75 8.18 -4.24
CA ASP A 251 25.88 8.93 -3.69
C ASP A 251 27.09 8.96 -4.65
N LEU A 252 27.02 8.22 -5.77
CA LEU A 252 28.10 8.18 -6.75
C LEU A 252 28.31 9.58 -7.30
N VAL A 253 29.57 9.94 -7.48
CA VAL A 253 29.95 11.24 -8.02
C VAL A 253 29.83 11.21 -9.54
N GLU A 254 29.07 12.14 -10.10
CA GLU A 254 29.00 12.32 -11.55
C GLU A 254 30.34 12.91 -12.04
N PRO A 255 30.99 12.29 -13.06
CA PRO A 255 32.36 12.62 -13.43
C PRO A 255 32.61 14.09 -13.85
N ASN A 256 31.66 14.74 -14.51
CA ASN A 256 31.86 16.06 -15.11
C ASN A 256 31.63 17.20 -14.10
N SER A 257 30.65 17.06 -13.23
CA SER A 257 30.26 18.04 -12.22
C SER A 257 31.04 17.88 -10.91
N GLY A 258 31.55 16.67 -10.62
CA GLY A 258 32.18 16.34 -9.34
C GLY A 258 31.20 16.31 -8.16
N SER A 259 29.90 16.36 -8.41
CA SER A 259 28.85 16.30 -7.40
C SER A 259 28.18 14.93 -7.38
N PRO A 260 27.67 14.45 -6.22
CA PRO A 260 26.86 13.25 -6.18
C PRO A 260 25.62 13.37 -7.06
N TRP A 261 25.24 12.27 -7.71
CA TRP A 261 24.13 12.22 -8.65
C TRP A 261 22.80 12.74 -8.09
N ILE A 262 22.50 12.42 -6.83
CA ILE A 262 21.28 12.89 -6.15
C ILE A 262 21.25 14.42 -5.94
N ASP A 263 22.40 15.08 -5.96
CA ASP A 263 22.52 16.52 -5.77
C ASP A 263 22.41 17.29 -7.10
N LEU A 264 22.30 16.59 -8.24
CA LEU A 264 22.12 17.22 -9.55
C LEU A 264 20.65 17.63 -9.78
N GLY A 265 20.45 18.80 -10.39
CA GLY A 265 19.12 19.36 -10.64
C GLY A 265 18.28 19.41 -9.36
N GLU A 266 17.03 18.94 -9.46
CA GLU A 266 16.09 18.79 -8.34
C GLU A 266 15.83 17.30 -8.03
N ASN A 267 16.80 16.41 -8.31
CA ASN A 267 16.68 14.95 -8.10
C ASN A 267 16.33 14.60 -6.64
N LYS A 268 17.00 15.23 -5.68
CA LYS A 268 16.70 15.10 -4.25
C LYS A 268 15.25 15.47 -3.94
N ASP A 269 14.80 16.65 -4.38
CA ASP A 269 13.49 17.18 -4.01
C ASP A 269 12.36 16.33 -4.60
N PHE A 270 12.54 15.85 -5.85
CA PHE A 270 11.64 14.87 -6.46
C PHE A 270 11.58 13.56 -5.68
N TRP A 271 12.73 12.98 -5.28
CA TRP A 271 12.76 11.78 -4.45
C TRP A 271 11.97 11.96 -3.14
N LEU A 272 12.19 13.08 -2.45
CA LEU A 272 11.45 13.39 -1.22
C LEU A 272 9.95 13.52 -1.47
N ALA A 273 9.55 14.20 -2.53
CA ALA A 273 8.15 14.43 -2.88
C ALA A 273 7.43 13.12 -3.20
N VAL A 274 8.04 12.25 -4.00
CA VAL A 274 7.48 10.92 -4.33
C VAL A 274 7.21 10.15 -3.04
N ILE A 275 8.21 9.99 -2.18
CA ILE A 275 8.08 9.18 -0.96
C ILE A 275 7.04 9.77 0.00
N LYS A 276 7.08 11.08 0.24
CA LYS A 276 6.15 11.75 1.16
C LYS A 276 4.70 11.63 0.69
N ASN A 277 4.45 11.81 -0.61
CA ASN A 277 3.10 11.70 -1.16
C ASN A 277 2.60 10.25 -1.16
N SER A 278 3.45 9.27 -1.47
CA SER A 278 3.11 7.84 -1.34
C SER A 278 2.69 7.48 0.09
N LEU A 279 3.46 7.94 1.09
CA LEU A 279 3.17 7.68 2.50
C LEU A 279 1.87 8.34 2.97
N LYS A 280 1.66 9.61 2.60
CA LYS A 280 0.45 10.38 2.95
C LYS A 280 -0.82 9.70 2.41
N LEU A 281 -0.78 9.26 1.17
CA LEU A 281 -1.93 8.60 0.52
C LEU A 281 -2.18 7.20 1.09
N SER A 282 -1.12 6.41 1.32
CA SER A 282 -1.24 5.09 1.97
C SER A 282 -1.85 5.21 3.38
N ALA A 283 -1.37 6.15 4.20
CA ALA A 283 -1.90 6.40 5.54
C ALA A 283 -3.38 6.82 5.53
N ARG A 284 -3.77 7.69 4.58
CA ARG A 284 -5.17 8.12 4.42
C ARG A 284 -6.10 6.95 4.11
N MET A 285 -5.68 6.04 3.21
CA MET A 285 -6.48 4.85 2.87
C MET A 285 -6.63 3.90 4.06
N GLN A 286 -5.54 3.66 4.81
CA GLN A 286 -5.58 2.83 6.01
C GLN A 286 -6.50 3.41 7.10
N TYR A 287 -6.47 4.73 7.28
CA TYR A 287 -7.35 5.44 8.20
C TYR A 287 -8.83 5.30 7.80
N GLN A 288 -9.15 5.56 6.53
CA GLN A 288 -10.53 5.48 6.02
C GLN A 288 -11.11 4.05 6.15
N LYS A 289 -10.29 3.02 5.89
CA LYS A 289 -10.69 1.62 6.05
C LYS A 289 -10.95 1.26 7.52
N THR A 290 -10.05 1.66 8.42
CA THR A 290 -10.21 1.45 9.87
C THR A 290 -11.48 2.14 10.37
N TYR A 291 -11.71 3.38 9.94
CA TYR A 291 -12.92 4.13 10.27
C TYR A 291 -14.19 3.42 9.79
N ASN A 292 -14.20 2.96 8.52
CA ASN A 292 -15.33 2.22 7.96
C ASN A 292 -15.58 0.90 8.72
N ILE A 293 -14.54 0.13 9.05
CA ILE A 293 -14.68 -1.12 9.83
C ILE A 293 -15.30 -0.83 11.19
N ILE A 294 -14.84 0.20 11.90
CA ILE A 294 -15.40 0.60 13.20
C ILE A 294 -16.87 0.99 13.06
N LEU A 295 -17.22 1.77 12.04
CA LEU A 295 -18.59 2.20 11.75
C LEU A 295 -19.52 0.99 11.52
N TRP A 296 -19.04 -0.04 10.81
CA TRP A 296 -19.79 -1.27 10.54
C TRP A 296 -19.86 -2.23 11.74
N MET A 297 -18.82 -2.26 12.60
CA MET A 297 -18.78 -3.10 13.79
C MET A 297 -19.63 -2.54 14.94
N ALA A 298 -19.81 -1.22 15.02
CA ALA A 298 -20.57 -0.58 16.10
C ALA A 298 -22.03 -1.08 16.21
N PRO A 299 -22.82 -1.21 15.13
CA PRO A 299 -24.15 -1.82 15.17
C PRO A 299 -24.14 -3.29 15.60
N MET A 300 -23.15 -4.09 15.19
CA MET A 300 -23.04 -5.49 15.60
C MET A 300 -22.79 -5.61 17.11
N VAL A 301 -21.83 -4.84 17.64
CA VAL A 301 -21.54 -4.83 19.08
C VAL A 301 -22.75 -4.32 19.87
N GLY A 302 -23.42 -3.28 19.38
CA GLY A 302 -24.69 -2.80 19.95
C GLY A 302 -25.78 -3.88 19.94
N GLY A 303 -25.95 -4.59 18.82
CA GLY A 303 -26.91 -5.67 18.65
C GLY A 303 -26.65 -6.86 19.59
N ILE A 304 -25.39 -7.28 19.72
CA ILE A 304 -24.98 -8.31 20.70
C ILE A 304 -25.29 -7.84 22.12
N GLY A 305 -25.02 -6.58 22.45
CA GLY A 305 -25.36 -5.99 23.74
C GLY A 305 -26.86 -6.05 24.06
N VAL A 306 -27.71 -5.65 23.10
CA VAL A 306 -29.18 -5.73 23.22
C VAL A 306 -29.64 -7.18 23.35
N PHE A 307 -29.04 -8.10 22.59
CA PHE A 307 -29.38 -9.52 22.65
C PHE A 307 -29.06 -10.12 24.03
N ILE A 308 -27.87 -9.86 24.58
CA ILE A 308 -27.49 -10.29 25.93
C ILE A 308 -28.44 -9.70 26.99
N LEU A 309 -28.77 -8.41 26.90
CA LEU A 309 -29.74 -7.75 27.77
C LEU A 309 -31.12 -8.42 27.69
N SER A 310 -31.57 -8.76 26.49
CA SER A 310 -32.87 -9.40 26.27
C SER A 310 -32.94 -10.81 26.89
N ILE A 311 -31.88 -11.61 26.75
CA ILE A 311 -31.75 -12.92 27.40
C ILE A 311 -31.78 -12.76 28.93
N TYR A 312 -31.04 -11.78 29.46
CA TYR A 312 -31.02 -11.50 30.89
C TYR A 312 -32.41 -11.12 31.42
N PHE A 313 -33.14 -10.25 30.71
CA PHE A 313 -34.51 -9.88 31.08
C PHE A 313 -35.48 -11.07 31.03
N ILE A 314 -35.32 -11.98 30.06
CA ILE A 314 -36.13 -13.20 29.97
C ILE A 314 -35.79 -14.15 31.13
N ALA A 315 -34.51 -14.32 31.46
CA ALA A 315 -34.06 -15.21 32.53
C ALA A 315 -34.42 -14.71 33.94
N THR A 316 -34.46 -13.39 34.13
CA THR A 316 -34.77 -12.75 35.43
C THR A 316 -36.25 -12.41 35.60
N ARG A 317 -37.09 -12.60 34.57
CA ARG A 317 -38.54 -12.48 34.73
C ARG A 317 -39.02 -13.51 35.76
N PRO A 318 -39.76 -13.10 36.79
CA PRO A 318 -40.37 -14.05 37.71
C PRO A 318 -41.28 -14.96 36.89
N ARG A 319 -41.01 -16.27 36.92
CA ARG A 319 -41.91 -17.27 36.34
C ARG A 319 -43.25 -17.10 37.02
N VAL A 320 -44.23 -16.54 36.31
CA VAL A 320 -45.62 -16.53 36.73
C VAL A 320 -46.02 -17.99 36.81
N ALA A 321 -46.10 -18.53 38.03
CA ALA A 321 -46.63 -19.86 38.25
C ALA A 321 -48.00 -19.93 37.56
N PRO A 322 -48.26 -20.93 36.70
CA PRO A 322 -49.55 -21.02 36.04
C PRO A 322 -50.61 -21.02 37.13
N LYS A 323 -51.55 -20.06 37.08
CA LYS A 323 -52.71 -20.02 37.99
C LYS A 323 -53.30 -21.41 37.97
N LYS A 324 -53.18 -22.14 39.09
CA LYS A 324 -53.91 -23.39 39.32
C LYS A 324 -55.37 -23.04 39.03
N LYS A 325 -55.92 -23.53 37.91
CA LYS A 325 -57.36 -23.54 37.71
C LYS A 325 -57.89 -24.33 38.90
N GLU A 326 -58.55 -23.65 39.84
CA GLU A 326 -59.35 -24.33 40.85
C GLU A 326 -60.26 -25.28 40.09
N ARG A 327 -60.09 -26.59 40.32
CA ARG A 327 -61.06 -27.57 39.86
C ARG A 327 -62.37 -27.13 40.49
N LYS A 328 -63.34 -26.70 39.69
CA LYS A 328 -64.71 -26.57 40.14
C LYS A 328 -65.10 -27.93 40.72
N GLU A 329 -65.24 -28.01 42.03
CA GLU A 329 -65.92 -29.14 42.67
C GLU A 329 -67.36 -29.10 42.16
N VAL A 330 -67.64 -29.93 41.16
CA VAL A 330 -69.02 -30.23 40.79
C VAL A 330 -69.57 -31.06 41.94
N LYS A 331 -70.41 -30.45 42.78
CA LYS A 331 -71.12 -31.19 43.82
C LYS A 331 -71.96 -32.26 43.13
N ILE A 332 -71.76 -33.52 43.50
CA ILE A 332 -72.48 -34.69 42.97
C ILE A 332 -74.01 -34.50 43.04
N SER A 333 -74.49 -33.65 43.97
CA SER A 333 -75.90 -33.28 44.08
C SER A 333 -76.44 -32.49 42.86
N GLU A 334 -75.63 -31.72 42.14
CA GLU A 334 -76.06 -31.03 40.91
C GLU A 334 -76.17 -31.99 39.73
N LEU A 335 -75.23 -32.93 39.58
CA LEU A 335 -75.27 -34.00 38.57
C LEU A 335 -76.49 -34.92 38.76
N LEU A 336 -76.81 -35.29 40.01
CA LEU A 336 -78.01 -36.09 40.31
C LEU A 336 -79.31 -35.34 40.04
N LYS A 337 -79.33 -34.01 40.23
CA LYS A 337 -80.49 -33.17 39.93
C LYS A 337 -80.73 -33.05 38.42
N GLU A 338 -79.67 -32.91 37.64
CA GLU A 338 -79.75 -32.91 36.17
C GLU A 338 -80.23 -34.26 35.64
N MET A 339 -79.66 -35.38 36.12
CA MET A 339 -80.11 -36.71 35.71
C MET A 339 -81.59 -36.98 36.04
N ARG A 340 -82.11 -36.46 37.15
CA ARG A 340 -83.53 -36.58 37.52
C ARG A 340 -84.44 -35.80 36.57
N LYS A 341 -84.05 -34.58 36.18
CA LYS A 341 -84.76 -33.76 35.19
C LYS A 341 -84.75 -34.38 33.79
N THR A 342 -83.68 -35.06 33.39
CA THR A 342 -83.62 -35.73 32.09
C THR A 342 -84.47 -37.01 32.05
N ARG A 343 -84.73 -37.63 33.21
CA ARG A 343 -85.57 -38.82 33.32
C ARG A 343 -87.07 -38.51 33.36
N GLU A 344 -87.46 -37.32 33.76
CA GLU A 344 -88.85 -36.82 33.73
C GLU A 344 -89.25 -36.26 32.35
N ARG A 345 -88.30 -36.13 31.41
CA ARG A 345 -88.53 -35.68 30.02
C ARG A 345 -88.49 -36.81 28.99
N LYS A 346 -88.46 -38.06 29.43
CA LYS A 346 -88.76 -39.26 28.63
C LYS A 346 -90.00 -39.91 29.22
#